data_AF-T0ZLJ4-F1
#
_entry.id   AF-T0ZLJ4-F1
#
_cell.length_a   1.000
_cell.length_b   1.000
_cell.length_c   1.000
_cell.angle_alpha   90.00
_cell.angle_beta   90.00
_cell.angle_gamma   90.00
#
_symmetry.space_group_name_H-M   'P 1'
#
loop_
_entity.id
_entity.type
_entity.pdbx_description
1 polymer ?
#
loop_
_entity_poly.entity_id
_entity_poly.type
_entity_poly.pdbx_seq_one_letter_code
_entity_poly.pdbx_strand_id
1 'polypeptide(L)' 'MKIIPTEIPDVLLLEPAVYRDARGFFMESYNQRSFAKLGIPANFVQDNHSRSSRGVLRGLHYQIQ' A
#
# COMPACT_ATOMS: atom_id res chain seq x y z
N MET A 1 7.02 -9.14 -0.48
CA MET A 1 5.66 -8.62 -0.66
C MET A 1 4.86 -9.65 -1.43
N LYS A 2 3.70 -10.04 -0.92
CA LYS A 2 2.80 -11.03 -1.54
C LYS A 2 1.62 -10.31 -2.18
N ILE A 3 1.22 -10.72 -3.40
CA ILE A 3 0.01 -10.24 -4.06
C ILE A 3 -1.17 -11.14 -3.69
N ILE A 4 -2.30 -10.52 -3.37
CA ILE A 4 -3.58 -11.18 -3.16
C ILE A 4 -4.60 -10.51 -4.11
N PRO A 5 -5.19 -11.25 -5.08
CA PRO A 5 -6.25 -10.72 -5.95
C PRO A 5 -7.49 -10.30 -5.14
N THR A 6 -8.23 -9.31 -5.65
CA THR A 6 -9.51 -8.90 -5.08
C THR A 6 -10.64 -9.13 -6.08
N GLU A 7 -11.89 -8.86 -5.67
CA GLU A 7 -13.06 -8.97 -6.56
C GLU A 7 -13.03 -7.94 -7.70
N ILE A 8 -12.33 -6.82 -7.54
CA ILE A 8 -12.09 -5.85 -8.60
C ILE A 8 -10.75 -6.21 -9.24
N PRO A 9 -10.70 -6.69 -10.49
CA PRO A 9 -9.49 -7.29 -11.07
C PRO A 9 -8.24 -6.40 -11.03
N ASP A 10 -8.41 -5.08 -11.22
CA ASP A 10 -7.32 -4.11 -11.24
C ASP A 10 -6.90 -3.64 -9.84
N VAL A 11 -7.61 -4.07 -8.78
CA VAL A 11 -7.29 -3.76 -7.38
C VAL A 11 -6.56 -4.96 -6.77
N LEU A 12 -5.31 -4.72 -6.38
CA LEU A 12 -4.44 -5.72 -5.78
C LEU A 12 -4.21 -5.41 -4.29
N LEU A 13 -4.32 -6.42 -3.44
CA LEU A 13 -3.90 -6.34 -2.05
C LEU A 13 -2.44 -6.80 -1.92
N LEU A 14 -1.57 -5.90 -1.46
CA LEU A 14 -0.15 -6.17 -1.26
C LEU A 14 0.14 -6.35 0.23
N GLU A 15 0.63 -7.53 0.61
CA GLU A 15 1.03 -7.83 1.99
C GLU A 15 2.56 -7.63 2.13
N PRO A 16 3.02 -6.60 2.87
CA PRO A 16 4.44 -6.39 3.13
C PRO A 16 4.95 -7.36 4.21
N ALA A 17 6.24 -7.66 4.18
CA ALA A 17 6.89 -8.29 5.31
C ALA A 17 7.03 -7.26 6.44
N VAL A 18 6.60 -7.63 7.65
CA VAL A 18 6.72 -6.79 8.85
C VAL A 18 7.73 -7.43 9.79
N TYR A 19 8.87 -6.76 9.97
CA TYR A 19 9.92 -7.17 10.89
C TYR A 19 9.64 -6.54 12.25
N ARG A 20 9.59 -7.35 13.31
CA ARG A 20 9.25 -6.90 14.66
C ARG A 20 10.40 -7.19 15.61
N ASP A 21 10.67 -6.25 16.51
CA ASP A 21 11.61 -6.43 17.62
C ASP A 21 11.20 -5.57 18.82
N ALA A 22 12.01 -5.56 19.89
CA ALA A 22 11.71 -4.83 21.12
C ALA A 22 11.55 -3.30 20.94
N ARG A 23 12.02 -2.72 19.82
CA ARG A 23 11.91 -1.29 19.49
C ARG A 23 10.61 -0.94 18.78
N GLY A 24 9.90 -1.94 18.25
CA GLY A 24 8.69 -1.77 17.45
C GLY A 24 8.67 -2.63 16.20
N PHE A 25 8.41 -2.01 15.06
CA PHE A 25 8.37 -2.71 13.77
C PHE A 25 9.02 -1.90 12.66
N PHE A 26 9.50 -2.60 11.65
CA PHE A 26 10.00 -2.05 10.39
C PHE A 26 9.30 -2.75 9.24
N MET A 27 8.92 -1.98 8.22
CA MET A 27 8.41 -2.50 6.96
C MET A 27 8.70 -1.53 5.83
N GLU A 28 8.84 -2.05 4.62
CA GLU A 28 8.84 -1.26 3.38
C GLU A 28 7.42 -1.26 2.82
N SER A 29 6.71 -0.13 2.95
CA SER A 29 5.37 0.05 2.34
C SER A 29 5.44 0.14 0.81
N TYR A 30 6.56 0.67 0.29
CA TYR A 30 6.87 0.75 -1.13
C TYR A 30 8.34 0.41 -1.37
N ASN A 31 8.60 -0.35 -2.44
CA ASN A 31 9.93 -0.62 -2.96
C ASN A 31 9.83 -0.78 -4.48
N GLN A 32 10.38 0.17 -5.24
CA GLN A 32 10.23 0.26 -6.70
C GLN A 32 10.62 -1.05 -7.41
N ARG A 33 11.73 -1.66 -7.01
CA ARG A 33 12.21 -2.93 -7.60
C ARG A 33 11.25 -4.07 -7.33
N SER A 34 10.69 -4.12 -6.12
CA SER A 34 9.71 -5.15 -5.74
C SER A 34 8.41 -4.98 -6.52
N PHE A 35 7.89 -3.76 -6.62
CA PHE A 35 6.66 -3.47 -7.38
C PHE A 35 6.84 -3.76 -8.88
N ALA A 36 7.96 -3.38 -9.47
CA ALA A 36 8.27 -3.69 -10.86
C ALA A 36 8.29 -5.21 -11.14
N LYS A 37 8.87 -6.02 -10.24
CA LYS A 37 8.85 -7.49 -10.32
C LYS A 37 7.44 -8.09 -10.21
N LEU A 38 6.53 -7.37 -9.56
CA LEU A 38 5.12 -7.73 -9.40
C LEU A 38 4.26 -7.25 -10.58
N GLY A 39 4.86 -6.65 -11.63
CA GLY A 39 4.13 -6.15 -12.79
C GLY A 39 3.41 -4.82 -12.54
N ILE A 40 3.83 -4.07 -11.51
CA ILE A 40 3.24 -2.77 -11.14
C ILE A 40 4.26 -1.67 -11.49
N PRO A 41 4.25 -1.11 -12.71
CA PRO A 41 5.21 -0.10 -13.15
C PRO A 41 4.85 1.32 -12.66
N ALA A 42 4.34 1.44 -11.43
CA ALA A 42 3.90 2.72 -10.87
C ALA A 42 5.08 3.57 -10.41
N ASN A 43 5.08 4.85 -10.80
CA ASN A 43 5.98 5.86 -10.28
C ASN A 43 5.22 6.70 -9.24
N PHE A 44 5.34 6.34 -7.96
CA PHE A 44 4.75 7.14 -6.89
C PHE A 44 5.50 8.48 -6.75
N VAL A 45 4.80 9.58 -7.01
CA VAL A 45 5.34 10.94 -6.89
C VAL A 45 5.03 11.59 -5.54
N GLN A 46 4.11 11.02 -4.78
CA GLN A 46 3.72 11.50 -3.47
C GLN A 46 3.30 10.31 -2.60
N ASP A 47 3.65 10.40 -1.31
CA ASP A 47 3.17 9.49 -0.26
C ASP A 47 2.45 10.30 0.81
N ASN A 48 1.32 9.79 1.29
CA ASN A 48 0.48 10.43 2.30
C ASN A 48 0.18 9.41 3.40
N HIS A 49 0.46 9.78 4.65
CA HIS A 49 0.15 8.97 5.83
C HIS A 49 -0.85 9.73 6.71
N SER A 50 -2.01 9.12 6.96
CA SER A 50 -3.01 9.67 7.91
C SER A 50 -3.31 8.69 9.04
N ARG A 51 -3.61 9.24 10.22
CA ARG A 51 -4.17 8.51 11.36
C ARG A 51 -5.58 9.06 11.61
N SER A 52 -6.56 8.17 11.71
CA SER A 52 -7.96 8.56 11.99
C SER A 52 -8.41 8.02 13.34
N SER A 53 -9.27 8.78 14.03
CA SER A 53 -9.99 8.32 15.22
C SER A 53 -11.25 7.52 14.81
N ARG A 54 -11.81 6.78 15.78
CA ARG A 54 -13.04 5.99 15.56
C ARG A 54 -14.18 6.87 15.05
N GLY A 55 -14.86 6.43 14.00
CA GLY A 55 -16.02 7.11 13.41
C GLY A 55 -15.70 8.09 12.27
N VAL A 56 -14.43 8.32 11.94
CA VAL A 56 -14.05 9.15 10.79
C VAL A 56 -14.28 8.39 9.49
N LEU A 57 -14.98 9.01 8.53
CA LEU A 57 -15.18 8.53 7.17
C LEU A 57 -14.42 9.44 6.18
N ARG A 58 -13.64 8.85 5.27
CA ARG A 58 -12.91 9.54 4.19
C ARG A 58 -13.17 8.80 2.89
N GLY A 59 -13.69 9.48 1.86
CA GLY A 59 -14.01 8.88 0.56
C GLY A 59 -15.47 9.05 0.14
N LEU A 60 -15.87 8.50 -1.02
CA LEU A 60 -15.00 7.90 -2.04
C LEU A 60 -14.31 8.99 -2.88
N HIS A 61 -12.99 8.89 -3.06
CA HIS A 61 -12.21 9.84 -3.85
C HIS A 61 -11.69 9.14 -5.11
N TYR A 62 -11.63 9.87 -6.22
CA TYR A 62 -11.00 9.42 -7.45
C TYR A 62 -10.34 10.63 -8.14
N GLN A 63 -9.44 10.35 -9.08
CA GLN A 63 -8.82 11.36 -9.92
C GLN A 63 -8.91 10.89 -11.37
N ILE A 64 -9.23 11.80 -12.29
CA ILE A 64 -9.36 11.54 -13.74
C ILE A 64 -8.09 11.86 -14.53
N GLN A 65 -7.03 12.30 -13.83
CA GLN A 65 -5.77 12.77 -14.42
C GLN A 65 -4.59 12.23 -13.64
#